data_AF-A0A924R386-F1
#
_entry.id   AF-A0A924R386-F1
#
_cell.length_a   1.000
_cell.length_b   1.000
_cell.length_c   1.000
_cell.angle_alpha   90.00
_cell.angle_beta   90.00
_cell.angle_gamma   90.00
#
_symmetry.space_group_name_H-M   'P 1'
#
loop_
_entity.id
_entity.type
_entity.pdbx_description
1 polymer ?
#
loop_
_entity_poly.entity_id
_entity_poly.type
_entity_poly.pdbx_seq_one_letter_code
_entity_poly.pdbx_strand_id
1 'polypeptide(L)' 'MNVIETERLTLRQMTSDDAPFILQLLNDPAWLRFIGDRGVGTVEDAKRYILTGPVVMYER' A
#
# COMPACT_ATOMS: atom_id res chain seq x y z
N MET A 1 5.59 -9.07 -11.48
CA MET A 1 5.81 -10.50 -11.19
C MET A 1 4.86 -10.90 -10.07
N ASN A 2 3.97 -11.86 -10.33
CA ASN A 2 3.06 -12.36 -9.30
C ASN A 2 3.82 -13.34 -8.41
N VAL A 3 3.60 -13.26 -7.10
CA VAL A 3 4.27 -14.10 -6.11
C VAL A 3 3.39 -15.26 -5.70
N ILE A 4 2.07 -15.07 -5.63
CA ILE A 4 1.11 -16.11 -5.23
C ILE A 4 -0.16 -15.97 -6.07
N GLU A 5 -0.68 -17.09 -6.56
CA GLU A 5 -1.96 -17.16 -7.26
C GLU A 5 -2.87 -18.16 -6.56
N THR A 6 -4.15 -17.81 -6.47
CA THR A 6 -5.23 -18.64 -5.91
C THR A 6 -6.40 -18.63 -6.89
N GLU A 7 -7.44 -19.40 -6.62
CA GLU A 7 -8.64 -19.44 -7.47
C GLU A 7 -9.27 -18.05 -7.72
N ARG A 8 -9.19 -17.13 -6.74
CA ARG A 8 -9.88 -15.83 -6.82
C ARG A 8 -8.96 -14.62 -6.77
N LEU A 9 -7.67 -14.81 -6.47
CA LEU A 9 -6.74 -13.72 -6.21
C LEU A 9 -5.38 -13.99 -6.80
N THR A 10 -4.81 -12.93 -7.33
CA THR A 10 -3.41 -12.82 -7.74
C THR A 10 -2.73 -11.83 -6.81
N LEU A 11 -1.70 -12.27 -6.10
CA LEU A 11 -0.91 -11.44 -5.21
C LEU A 11 0.46 -11.17 -5.83
N ARG A 12 0.84 -9.90 -5.86
CA ARG A 12 2.16 -9.44 -6.29
C ARG A 12 2.76 -8.50 -5.25
N GLN A 13 4.09 -8.33 -5.31
CA GLN A 13 4.73 -7.27 -4.55
C GLN A 13 4.18 -5.90 -4.97
N MET A 14 4.07 -5.01 -3.99
CA MET A 14 3.66 -3.64 -4.22
C MET A 14 4.73 -2.89 -5.02
N THR A 15 4.28 -1.92 -5.81
CA THR A 15 5.13 -1.00 -6.58
C THR A 15 4.66 0.43 -6.35
N SER A 16 5.46 1.42 -6.74
CA SER A 16 5.06 2.82 -6.67
C SER A 16 3.78 3.14 -7.44
N ASP A 17 3.43 2.33 -8.44
CA ASP A 17 2.23 2.53 -9.26
C ASP A 17 0.93 2.25 -8.48
N ASP A 18 1.03 1.58 -7.33
CA ASP A 18 -0.10 1.33 -6.42
C ASP A 18 -0.45 2.56 -5.56
N ALA A 19 0.32 3.65 -5.66
CA ALA A 19 0.17 4.85 -4.84
C ALA A 19 -1.24 5.47 -4.86
N PRO A 20 -1.95 5.59 -6.00
CA PRO A 20 -3.32 6.13 -5.99
C PRO A 20 -4.29 5.30 -5.14
N PHE A 21 -4.20 3.97 -5.22
CA PHE A 21 -5.02 3.08 -4.41
C PHE A 21 -4.66 3.19 -2.92
N ILE A 22 -3.37 3.22 -2.60
CA ILE A 22 -2.90 3.36 -1.21
C ILE A 22 -3.30 4.71 -0.62
N LEU A 23 -3.22 5.80 -1.36
CA LEU A 23 -3.69 7.11 -0.92
C LEU A 23 -5.17 7.04 -0.52
N GLN A 24 -6.00 6.42 -1.37
CA GLN A 24 -7.43 6.25 -1.07
C GLN A 24 -7.65 5.38 0.17
N LEU A 25 -6.98 4.23 0.27
CA LEU A 25 -7.14 3.29 1.39
C LEU A 25 -6.75 3.92 2.73
N LEU A 26 -5.59 4.59 2.80
CA LEU A 26 -5.08 5.17 4.04
C LEU A 26 -5.90 6.37 4.54
N ASN A 27 -6.65 7.02 3.64
CA ASN A 27 -7.54 8.13 3.96
C ASN A 27 -9.02 7.70 4.05
N ASP A 28 -9.31 6.40 3.94
CA ASP A 28 -10.66 5.89 4.17
C ASP A 28 -11.10 6.19 5.62
N PRO A 29 -12.33 6.69 5.86
CA PRO A 29 -12.78 7.02 7.20
C PRO A 29 -12.73 5.85 8.19
N ALA A 30 -12.97 4.62 7.75
CA ALA A 30 -12.86 3.45 8.60
C ALA A 30 -11.39 3.10 8.88
N TRP A 31 -10.49 3.27 7.91
CA TRP A 31 -9.05 3.13 8.14
C TRP A 31 -8.58 4.14 9.20
N LEU A 32 -8.90 5.42 9.03
CA LEU A 32 -8.52 6.47 9.98
C LEU A 32 -9.08 6.21 11.38
N ARG A 33 -10.32 5.70 11.47
CA ARG A 33 -10.97 5.39 12.74
C ARG A 33 -10.38 4.17 13.45
N PHE A 34 -10.06 3.10 12.73
CA PHE A 34 -9.76 1.80 13.32
C PHE A 34 -8.29 1.35 13.21
N ILE A 35 -7.51 1.95 12.32
CA ILE A 35 -6.08 1.65 12.13
C ILE A 35 -5.23 2.88 12.48
N GLY A 36 -5.70 4.07 12.11
CA GLY A 36 -5.06 5.35 12.43
C GLY A 36 -4.35 6.00 11.25
N ASP A 37 -4.15 7.31 11.39
CA ASP A 37 -3.50 8.16 10.39
C ASP A 37 -2.03 7.78 10.20
N ARG A 38 -1.62 7.65 8.93
CA ARG A 38 -0.25 7.33 8.52
C ARG A 38 0.51 8.54 7.96
N GLY A 39 -0.10 9.72 7.94
CA GLY A 39 0.49 10.95 7.42
C GLY A 39 0.66 10.95 5.89
N VAL A 40 -0.21 10.25 5.17
CA VAL A 40 -0.15 10.11 3.70
C VAL A 40 -1.25 10.93 3.06
N GLY A 41 -0.94 12.17 2.66
CA GLY A 41 -1.92 13.12 2.11
C GLY A 41 -1.87 13.29 0.60
N THR A 42 -0.78 12.85 -0.06
CA THR A 42 -0.57 13.00 -1.49
C THR A 42 -0.14 11.70 -2.16
N VAL A 43 -0.20 11.64 -3.50
CA VAL A 43 0.29 10.47 -4.26
C VAL A 43 1.79 10.28 -4.03
N GLU A 44 2.54 11.36 -3.87
CA GLU A 44 3.98 11.36 -3.58
C GLU A 44 4.26 10.81 -2.18
N ASP A 45 3.44 11.14 -1.19
CA ASP A 45 3.52 10.53 0.14
C ASP A 45 3.19 9.03 0.09
N ALA A 46 2.20 8.64 -0.71
CA ALA A 46 1.83 7.23 -0.87
C ALA A 46 2.94 6.44 -1.57
N LYS A 47 3.59 6.99 -2.60
CA LYS A 47 4.80 6.40 -3.21
C LYS A 47 5.89 6.20 -2.16
N ARG A 48 6.16 7.21 -1.34
CA ARG A 48 7.16 7.13 -0.26
C ARG A 48 6.79 6.05 0.75
N TYR A 49 5.54 6.03 1.21
CA TYR A 49 5.03 5.03 2.14
C TYR A 49 5.25 3.59 1.63
N ILE A 50 4.96 3.35 0.34
CA ILE A 50 5.18 2.04 -0.29
C ILE A 50 6.66 1.67 -0.29
N LEU A 51 7.52 2.56 -0.79
CA LEU A 51 8.94 2.30 -1.02
C LEU A 51 9.77 2.22 0.26
N THR A 52 9.37 2.90 1.34
CA THR A 52 10.10 2.88 2.62
C THR A 52 9.47 1.96 3.66
N GLY A 53 8.26 1.46 3.40
CA GLY A 53 7.52 0.57 4.28
C GLY A 53 7.40 -0.84 3.69
N PRO A 54 6.25 -1.19 3.08
CA PRO A 54 5.99 -2.55 2.57
C PRO A 54 7.10 -3.13 1.69
N VAL A 55 7.68 -2.34 0.78
CA VAL A 55 8.69 -2.84 -0.16
C VAL A 55 9.98 -3.23 0.55
N VAL A 56 10.43 -2.46 1.54
CA VAL A 56 11.64 -2.77 2.34
C VAL A 56 11.48 -4.08 3.10
N MET A 57 10.26 -4.45 3.47
CA MET A 57 9.99 -5.69 4.21
C MET A 57 10.17 -6.96 3.36
N TYR A 58 10.16 -6.86 2.03
CA TYR A 58 10.33 -8.02 1.14
C TYR A 58 11.77 -8.52 1.05
N GLU A 59 12.74 -7.67 1.41
CA GLU A 59 14.17 -7.98 1.37
C GLU A 59 14.66 -8.65 2.67
N ARG A 60 13.77 -8.87 3.64
CA ARG A 60 14.05 -9.47 4.94
C ARG A 60 13.46 -10.88 5.04
#